data_AF-A0A370QKH5-F1
#
_entry.id   AF-A0A370QKH5-F1
#
_cell.length_a   1.000
_cell.length_b   1.000
_cell.length_c   1.000
_cell.angle_alpha   90.00
_cell.angle_beta   90.00
_cell.angle_gamma   90.00
#
_symmetry.space_group_name_H-M   'P 1'
#
loop_
_entity.id
_entity.type
_entity.pdbx_description
1 polymer ?
#
loop_
_entity_poly.entity_id
_entity_poly.type
_entity_poly.pdbx_seq_one_letter_code
_entity_poly.pdbx_strand_id
1 'polypeptide(L)'
;MINKFLLQEFGNRIRHIRTQENLSQEQLSFKTGFHRTYIGMIERGERNISLTNIAVFAKAFELTIDELLKFDDSQKLQKLYQLKTEVDI
;
A
#
# COMPACT_ATOMS: atom_id res chain seq x y z
N MET A 1 5.64 -16.43 -2.14
CA MET A 1 4.43 -16.14 -1.34
C MET A 1 4.15 -14.65 -1.28
N ILE A 2 2.88 -14.26 -1.37
CA ILE A 2 2.43 -12.87 -1.23
C ILE A 2 1.58 -12.77 0.05
N ASN A 3 1.94 -11.84 0.95
CA ASN A 3 1.15 -11.57 2.15
C ASN A 3 -0.09 -10.75 1.78
N LYS A 4 -1.19 -11.42 1.41
CA LYS A 4 -2.42 -10.75 0.94
C LYS A 4 -2.99 -9.78 1.97
N PHE A 5 -2.93 -10.12 3.26
CA PHE A 5 -3.37 -9.25 4.34
C PHE A 5 -2.60 -7.93 4.38
N LEU A 6 -1.27 -7.96 4.24
CA LEU A 6 -0.45 -6.76 4.16
C LEU A 6 -0.83 -5.90 2.94
N LEU A 7 -1.05 -6.52 1.77
CA LEU A 7 -1.43 -5.77 0.57
C LEU A 7 -2.80 -5.10 0.71
N GLN A 8 -3.76 -5.75 1.37
CA GLN A 8 -5.07 -5.14 1.65
C GLN A 8 -4.94 -3.95 2.61
N GLU A 9 -4.18 -4.10 3.70
CA GLU A 9 -3.98 -3.01 4.66
C GLU A 9 -3.24 -1.83 4.05
N PHE A 10 -2.21 -2.09 3.24
CA PHE A 10 -1.54 -1.04 2.48
C PHE A 10 -2.50 -0.37 1.48
N GLY A 11 -3.28 -1.14 0.73
CA GLY A 11 -4.28 -0.60 -0.21
C GLY A 11 -5.33 0.27 0.47
N ASN A 12 -5.84 -0.16 1.62
CA ASN A 12 -6.79 0.59 2.45
C ASN A 12 -6.16 1.89 2.97
N ARG A 13 -4.90 1.85 3.43
CA ARG A 13 -4.16 3.02 3.89
C ARG A 13 -4.00 4.06 2.77
N ILE A 14 -3.61 3.63 1.57
CA ILE A 14 -3.49 4.51 0.39
C ILE A 14 -4.85 5.12 0.04
N ARG A 15 -5.92 4.32 0.00
CA ARG A 15 -7.27 4.82 -0.27
C ARG A 15 -7.70 5.84 0.78
N HIS A 16 -7.47 5.55 2.06
CA HIS A 16 -7.84 6.41 3.18
C HIS A 16 -7.18 7.79 3.03
N ILE A 17 -5.84 7.85 2.94
CA ILE A 17 -5.09 9.11 2.79
C ILE A 17 -5.55 9.86 1.53
N ARG A 18 -5.67 9.16 0.40
CA ARG A 18 -6.16 9.75 -0.86
C ARG A 18 -7.53 10.43 -0.67
N THR A 19 -8.47 9.76 0.01
CA THR A 19 -9.80 10.32 0.26
C THR A 19 -9.80 11.46 1.27
N GLN A 20 -8.92 11.44 2.27
CA GLN A 20 -8.73 12.56 3.20
C GLN A 20 -8.19 13.81 2.48
N GLU A 21 -7.31 13.63 1.48
CA GLU A 21 -6.85 14.71 0.60
C GLU A 21 -7.87 15.11 -0.50
N ASN A 22 -9.08 14.52 -0.53
CA ASN A 22 -10.10 14.72 -1.57
C ASN A 22 -9.62 14.42 -3.01
N LEU A 23 -8.67 13.50 -3.16
CA LEU A 23 -8.14 13.12 -4.47
C LEU A 23 -8.94 11.96 -5.07
N SER A 24 -9.24 12.02 -6.37
CA SER A 24 -9.64 10.87 -7.18
C SER A 24 -8.43 9.98 -7.48
N GLN A 25 -8.66 8.73 -7.90
CA GLN A 25 -7.56 7.86 -8.36
C GLN A 25 -6.82 8.46 -9.56
N GLU A 26 -7.53 9.21 -10.41
CA GLU A 26 -6.95 9.91 -11.55
C GLU A 26 -6.07 11.09 -11.11
N GLN A 27 -6.51 11.88 -10.13
CA GLN A 27 -5.67 12.96 -9.58
C GLN A 27 -4.41 12.40 -8.89
N LEU A 28 -4.53 11.31 -8.14
CA LEU A 28 -3.36 10.63 -7.57
C LEU A 28 -2.43 10.07 -8.66
N SER A 29 -2.99 9.64 -9.81
CA SER A 29 -2.22 9.18 -10.98
C SER A 29 -1.32 10.29 -11.53
N PHE A 30 -1.84 11.52 -11.62
CA PHE A 30 -1.05 12.68 -12.00
C PHE A 30 0.02 13.03 -10.96
N LYS A 31 -0.32 13.00 -9.66
CA LYS A 31 0.62 13.33 -8.56
C LYS A 31 1.81 12.36 -8.47
N THR A 32 1.57 11.08 -8.75
CA THR A 32 2.56 10.00 -8.61
C THR A 32 3.23 9.58 -9.92
N GLY A 33 2.66 9.93 -11.06
CA GLY A 33 3.09 9.46 -12.38
C GLY A 33 2.72 7.99 -12.69
N PHE A 34 2.00 7.31 -11.80
CA PHE A 34 1.49 5.96 -12.06
C PHE A 34 0.20 5.98 -12.85
N HIS A 35 -0.05 4.95 -13.66
CA HIS A 35 -1.34 4.81 -14.34
C HIS A 35 -2.49 4.63 -13.34
N ARG A 36 -3.65 5.26 -13.58
CA ARG A 36 -4.84 5.19 -12.71
C ARG A 36 -5.24 3.75 -12.35
N THR A 37 -5.15 2.82 -13.30
CA THR A 37 -5.47 1.41 -13.04
C THR A 37 -4.49 0.75 -12.07
N TYR A 38 -3.20 1.14 -12.08
CA TYR A 38 -2.20 0.66 -11.13
C TYR A 38 -2.51 1.11 -9.70
N ILE A 39 -2.90 2.38 -9.53
CA ILE A 39 -3.41 2.89 -8.24
C ILE A 39 -4.61 2.08 -7.78
N GLY A 40 -5.59 1.85 -8.67
CA GLY A 40 -6.75 1.04 -8.34
C GLY A 40 -6.40 -0.40 -7.92
N MET A 41 -5.42 -1.03 -8.59
CA MET A 41 -4.93 -2.36 -8.22
C MET A 41 -4.21 -2.36 -6.86
N ILE A 42 -3.45 -1.31 -6.53
CA ILE A 42 -2.84 -1.14 -5.20
C ILE A 42 -3.92 -1.04 -4.14
N GLU A 43 -4.92 -0.17 -4.33
CA GLU A 43 -6.01 0.02 -3.35
C GLU A 43 -6.84 -1.24 -3.10
N ARG A 44 -6.89 -2.16 -4.07
CA ARG A 44 -7.56 -3.46 -3.94
C ARG A 44 -6.62 -4.58 -3.48
N GLY A 45 -5.35 -4.27 -3.16
CA GLY A 45 -4.35 -5.24 -2.74
C GLY A 45 -4.01 -6.30 -3.80
N GLU A 46 -4.17 -5.98 -5.08
CA GLU A 46 -3.93 -6.86 -6.24
C GLU A 46 -2.48 -6.77 -6.76
N ARG A 47 -1.70 -5.82 -6.25
CA ARG A 47 -0.30 -5.60 -6.63
C ARG A 47 0.59 -5.55 -5.40
N ASN A 48 1.66 -6.33 -5.47
CA ASN A 48 2.79 -6.19 -4.57
C ASN A 48 3.67 -5.04 -5.06
N ILE A 49 3.49 -3.86 -4.46
CA ILE A 49 4.24 -2.66 -4.81
C ILE A 49 5.70 -2.78 -4.36
N SER A 50 6.64 -2.26 -5.14
CA SER A 50 8.06 -2.22 -4.75
C SER A 50 8.31 -1.14 -3.70
N LEU A 51 9.36 -1.31 -2.90
CA LEU A 51 9.79 -0.31 -1.91
C LEU A 51 10.05 1.07 -2.55
N THR A 52 10.66 1.10 -3.74
CA THR A 52 10.91 2.36 -4.47
C THR A 52 9.63 3.08 -4.84
N ASN A 53 8.59 2.34 -5.22
CA ASN A 53 7.30 2.93 -5.57
C ASN A 53 6.56 3.39 -4.30
N ILE A 54 6.66 2.66 -3.18
CA ILE A 54 6.16 3.14 -1.88
C ILE A 54 6.75 4.51 -1.54
N ALA A 55 8.04 4.74 -1.78
CA ALA A 55 8.67 6.04 -1.57
C ALA A 55 8.06 7.16 -2.44
N VAL A 56 7.63 6.85 -3.66
CA VAL A 56 6.91 7.81 -4.53
C VAL A 56 5.55 8.16 -3.92
N PHE A 57 4.79 7.19 -3.41
CA PHE A 57 3.52 7.46 -2.72
C PHE A 57 3.73 8.27 -1.44
N ALA A 58 4.75 7.94 -0.65
CA ALA A 58 5.09 8.68 0.57
C ALA A 58 5.39 10.14 0.25
N LYS A 59 6.26 10.39 -0.74
CA LYS A 59 6.55 11.74 -1.24
C LYS A 59 5.30 12.45 -1.77
N ALA A 60 4.45 11.75 -2.51
CA ALA A 60 3.22 12.32 -3.05
C ALA A 60 2.23 12.72 -1.95
N PHE A 61 2.20 12.03 -0.82
CA PHE A 61 1.36 12.36 0.34
C PHE A 61 2.07 13.23 1.39
N GLU A 62 3.29 13.70 1.11
CA GLU A 62 4.10 14.49 2.06
C GLU A 62 4.34 13.77 3.39
N LEU A 63 4.47 12.44 3.33
CA LEU A 63 4.77 11.57 4.46
C LEU A 63 6.17 10.96 4.32
N THR A 64 6.75 10.61 5.46
CA THR A 64 7.83 9.63 5.51
C THR A 64 7.32 8.22 5.17
N ILE A 65 8.24 7.30 4.83
CA ILE A 65 7.87 5.92 4.50
C ILE A 65 7.24 5.21 5.71
N ASP A 66 7.76 5.44 6.91
CA ASP A 66 7.25 4.83 8.14
C ASP A 66 5.86 5.35 8.52
N GLU A 67 5.58 6.65 8.33
CA GLU A 67 4.23 7.20 8.50
C GLU A 67 3.23 6.60 7.50
N LEU A 68 3.64 6.40 6.25
CA LEU A 68 2.81 5.76 5.23
C LEU A 68 2.50 4.30 5.59
N LEU A 69 3.47 3.58 6.16
CA LEU A 69 3.36 2.17 6.53
C LEU A 69 2.84 1.95 7.96
N LYS A 70 2.43 3.00 8.67
CA LYS A 70 1.85 2.88 10.01
C LYS A 70 0.43 2.35 9.92
N PHE A 71 0.25 1.06 10.25
CA PHE A 71 -1.05 0.38 10.27
C PHE A 71 -1.60 0.24 11.69
N ASP A 72 -2.91 0.41 11.85
CA ASP A 72 -3.59 0.45 13.15
C ASP A 72 -3.48 -0.88 13.93
N ASP A 73 -3.46 -2.03 13.24
CA ASP A 73 -3.35 -3.35 13.87
C ASP A 73 -2.12 -4.14 13.38
N SER A 74 -0.94 -3.51 13.54
CA SER A 74 0.34 -4.08 13.14
C SER A 74 0.64 -5.42 13.83
N GLN A 75 0.15 -5.63 15.06
CA GLN A 75 0.38 -6.85 15.84
C GLN A 75 -0.45 -8.04 15.35
N LYS A 76 -1.71 -7.82 14.98
CA LYS A 76 -2.53 -8.85 14.32
C LYS A 76 -1.95 -9.21 12.95
N LEU A 77 -1.56 -8.20 12.18
CA LEU A 77 -0.97 -8.39 10.86
C LEU A 77 0.27 -9.28 10.91
N GLN A 78 1.17 -9.01 11.86
CA GLN A 78 2.39 -9.81 12.04
C GLN A 78 2.09 -11.31 12.22
N LYS A 79 1.01 -11.66 12.94
CA LYS A 79 0.59 -13.06 13.15
C LYS A 79 0.02 -13.73 11.89
N LEU A 80 -0.43 -12.95 10.92
CA LEU A 80 -1.00 -13.44 9.66
C LEU A 80 0.06 -13.63 8.57
N TYR A 81 1.26 -13.10 8.78
CA TYR A 81 2.35 -13.23 7.83
C TYR A 81 2.98 -14.61 7.95
N GLN A 82 3.18 -15.24 6.81
CA GLN A 82 3.80 -16.56 6.73
C GLN A 82 5.28 -16.38 6.36
N LEU A 83 6.16 -17.06 7.10
CA LEU A 83 7.58 -17.08 6.74
C LEU A 83 7.77 -17.93 5.49
N LYS A 84 8.69 -17.53 4.61
CA LYS A 84 8.97 -18.33 3.40
C LYS A 84 9.42 -19.76 3.73
N THR A 85 10.14 -19.93 4.84
CA THR A 85 10.63 -21.23 5.33
C THR A 85 9.53 -22.14 5.88
N GLU A 86 8.34 -21.60 6.19
CA GLU A 86 7.21 -22.38 6.72
C GLU A 86 6.34 -23.01 5.62
N VAL A 87 6.67 -22.73 4.35
CA VAL A 87 5.85 -23.08 3.18
C VAL A 87 6.64 -23.99 2.23
N ASP A 88 7.88 -24.34 2.58
CA ASP A 88 8.65 -25.34 1.88
C ASP A 88 8.37 -26.74 2.48
N ILE A 89 7.12 -27.20 2.34
CA ILE A 89 6.67 -28.61 2.26
C ILE A 89 5.46 -28.67 1.30
#